data_AF-A0A0Q0FFS5-F1
#
_entry.id   AF-A0A0Q0FFS5-F1
#
_cell.length_a   1.000
_cell.length_b   1.000
_cell.length_c   1.000
_cell.angle_alpha   90.00
_cell.angle_beta   90.00
_cell.angle_gamma   90.00
#
_symmetry.space_group_name_H-M   'P 1'
#
loop_
_entity.id
_entity.type
_entity.pdbx_description
1 polymer ?
#
loop_
_entity_poly.entity_id
_entity_poly.type
_entity_poly.pdbx_seq_one_letter_code
_entity_poly.pdbx_strand_id
1 'polypeptide(L)' 'MNGMMDELSKDMAMGQGEALTTYAVVLGVAPEDREHFAAVTHEHFSQIFTKADATAEDVHTNTVNVLKNDPTLAKYATQA' A
#
# COMPACT_ATOMS: atom_id res chain seq x y z
N MET A 1 -0.84 16.92 -8.65
CA MET A 1 -0.74 15.46 -8.49
C MET A 1 -1.39 15.03 -7.16
N ASN A 2 -2.56 15.55 -6.79
CA ASN A 2 -3.18 15.23 -5.48
C ASN A 2 -4.26 14.14 -5.54
N GLY A 3 -4.87 13.89 -6.71
CA GLY A 3 -5.98 12.91 -6.81
C GLY A 3 -5.56 11.45 -6.58
N MET A 4 -4.32 11.09 -6.93
CA MET A 4 -3.83 9.71 -6.79
C MET A 4 -3.76 9.25 -5.32
N MET A 5 -3.38 10.13 -4.39
CA MET A 5 -3.33 9.75 -2.97
C MET A 5 -4.72 9.61 -2.36
N ASP A 6 -5.67 10.46 -2.77
CA ASP A 6 -7.05 10.36 -2.33
C ASP A 6 -7.67 9.04 -2.84
N GLU A 7 -7.47 8.71 -4.11
CA GLU A 7 -7.91 7.44 -4.71
C GLU A 7 -7.22 6.23 -4.08
N LEU A 8 -5.90 6.30 -3.86
CA LEU A 8 -5.15 5.24 -3.20
C LEU A 8 -5.66 5.00 -1.77
N SER A 9 -5.94 6.06 -1.02
CA SER A 9 -6.47 5.96 0.34
C SER A 9 -7.83 5.26 0.36
N LYS A 10 -8.71 5.63 -0.58
CA LYS A 10 -10.03 5.01 -0.73
C LYS A 10 -9.91 3.54 -1.11
N ASP A 11 -9.06 3.22 -2.08
CA ASP A 11 -8.89 1.86 -2.59
C ASP A 11 -8.23 0.94 -1.55
N MET A 12 -7.24 1.42 -0.78
CA MET A 12 -6.71 0.69 0.37
C MET A 12 -7.77 0.49 1.45
N ALA A 13 -8.56 1.53 1.77
CA ALA A 13 -9.65 1.41 2.74
C ALA A 13 -10.75 0.44 2.28
N MET A 14 -10.92 0.22 0.97
CA MET A 14 -11.82 -0.80 0.42
C MET A 14 -11.16 -2.18 0.25
N GLY A 15 -9.83 -2.26 0.25
CA GLY A 15 -9.06 -3.45 -0.08
C GLY A 15 -9.09 -3.83 -1.56
N GLN A 16 -9.49 -2.91 -2.44
CA GLN A 16 -9.56 -3.13 -3.88
C GLN A 16 -9.60 -1.80 -4.64
N GLY A 17 -9.16 -1.82 -5.90
CA GLY A 17 -9.30 -0.69 -6.81
C GLY A 17 -8.08 -0.48 -7.71
N GLU A 18 -8.22 0.42 -8.67
CA GLU A 18 -7.20 0.66 -9.70
C GLU A 18 -5.98 1.40 -9.14
N ALA A 19 -6.17 2.34 -8.21
CA ALA A 19 -5.06 3.09 -7.63
C ALA A 19 -4.22 2.17 -6.74
N LEU A 20 -4.87 1.31 -5.95
CA LEU A 20 -4.20 0.27 -5.15
C LEU A 20 -3.43 -0.71 -6.02
N THR A 21 -4.05 -1.18 -7.11
CA THR A 21 -3.40 -2.10 -8.06
C THR A 21 -2.19 -1.44 -8.71
N THR A 22 -2.31 -0.18 -9.12
CA THR A 22 -1.22 0.60 -9.72
C THR A 22 -0.08 0.78 -8.72
N TYR A 23 -0.41 1.04 -7.46
CA TYR A 23 0.58 1.17 -6.40
C TYR A 23 1.33 -0.15 -6.15
N ALA A 24 0.63 -1.29 -6.14
CA ALA A 24 1.24 -2.61 -6.07
C ALA A 24 2.23 -2.85 -7.23
N VAL A 25 1.87 -2.41 -8.45
CA VAL A 25 2.75 -2.48 -9.63
C VAL A 25 4.01 -1.62 -9.44
N VAL A 26 3.87 -0.40 -8.92
CA VAL A 26 5.02 0.49 -8.63
C VAL A 26 5.98 -0.14 -7.63
N LEU A 27 5.46 -0.83 -6.61
CA LEU A 27 6.25 -1.58 -5.63
C LEU A 27 6.85 -2.89 -6.19
N GLY A 28 6.53 -3.26 -7.43
CA GLY A 28 6.99 -4.50 -8.04
C GLY A 28 6.30 -5.76 -7.51
N VAL A 29 5.10 -5.63 -6.92
CA VAL A 29 4.32 -6.77 -6.43
C VAL A 29 3.88 -7.63 -7.60
N ALA A 30 4.24 -8.92 -7.55
CA ALA A 30 3.90 -9.87 -8.60
C ALA A 30 2.38 -10.09 -8.63
N PRO A 31 1.77 -10.33 -9.81
CA PRO A 31 0.32 -10.49 -9.95
C PRO A 31 -0.31 -11.46 -8.96
N GLU A 32 0.36 -12.58 -8.69
CA GLU A 32 -0.07 -13.63 -7.76
C GLU A 32 -0.17 -13.17 -6.29
N ASP A 33 0.57 -12.14 -5.89
CA ASP A 33 0.61 -11.64 -4.52
C ASP A 33 -0.24 -10.36 -4.34
N ARG A 34 -0.86 -9.84 -5.41
CA ARG A 34 -1.59 -8.54 -5.35
C ARG A 34 -2.85 -8.61 -4.52
N GLU A 35 -3.56 -9.74 -4.54
CA GLU A 35 -4.74 -9.93 -3.70
C GLU A 35 -4.36 -9.90 -2.21
N HIS A 36 -3.27 -10.60 -1.86
CA HIS A 36 -2.74 -10.60 -0.49
C HIS A 36 -2.21 -9.21 -0.08
N PHE A 37 -1.50 -8.52 -0.99
CA PHE A 37 -1.08 -7.14 -0.78
C PHE A 37 -2.26 -6.20 -0.51
N ALA A 38 -3.34 -6.31 -1.27
CA ALA A 38 -4.53 -5.49 -1.07
C ALA A 38 -5.20 -5.77 0.29
N ALA A 39 -5.30 -7.06 0.67
CA ALA A 39 -5.84 -7.45 1.97
C ALA A 39 -4.97 -6.93 3.14
N VAL A 40 -3.65 -7.10 3.07
CA VAL A 40 -2.72 -6.63 4.12
C VAL A 40 -2.72 -5.10 4.23
N THR A 41 -2.68 -4.37 3.12
CA THR A 41 -2.72 -2.90 3.16
C THR A 41 -4.07 -2.37 3.65
N HIS A 42 -5.17 -3.08 3.38
CA HIS A 42 -6.48 -2.79 3.96
C HIS A 42 -6.52 -3.03 5.47
N GLU A 43 -6.08 -4.20 5.93
CA GLU A 43 -6.04 -4.56 7.36
C GLU A 43 -5.20 -3.56 8.16
N HIS A 44 -4.09 -3.13 7.59
CA HIS A 44 -3.16 -2.18 8.20
C HIS A 44 -3.41 -0.73 7.77
N PHE A 45 -4.57 -0.39 7.21
CA PHE A 45 -4.86 0.93 6.66
C PHE A 45 -4.56 2.06 7.66
N SER A 46 -4.96 1.92 8.92
CA SER A 46 -4.72 2.93 9.97
C SER A 46 -3.24 3.07 10.36
N GLN A 47 -2.41 2.08 10.06
CA GLN A 47 -0.95 2.14 10.25
C GLN A 47 -0.27 2.80 9.05
N ILE A 48 -0.89 2.72 7.86
CA ILE A 48 -0.39 3.32 6.63
C ILE A 48 -0.75 4.80 6.54
N PHE A 49 -2.03 5.14 6.74
CA PHE A 49 -2.57 6.50 6.77
C PHE A 49 -2.74 6.99 8.21
N THR A 50 -1.65 7.38 8.84
CA THR A 50 -1.61 7.75 10.26
C THR A 50 -2.08 9.17 10.57
N LYS A 51 -2.14 10.04 9.56
CA LYS A 51 -2.54 11.46 9.69
C LYS A 51 -3.32 11.91 8.44
N ALA A 52 -4.19 12.89 8.62
CA ALA A 52 -5.06 13.38 7.54
C ALA A 52 -4.30 14.04 6.38
N ASP A 53 -3.09 14.54 6.65
CA ASP A 53 -2.19 15.17 5.68
C ASP A 53 -0.97 14.27 5.38
N ALA A 54 -1.15 12.95 5.43
CA ALA A 54 -0.10 12.00 5.11
C ALA A 54 0.41 12.25 3.69
N THR A 55 1.73 12.45 3.57
CA THR A 55 2.37 12.64 2.27
C THR A 55 2.53 11.30 1.56
N ALA A 56 2.80 11.33 0.25
CA ALA A 56 3.12 10.11 -0.49
C ALA A 56 4.33 9.36 0.09
N GLU A 57 5.32 10.09 0.60
CA GLU A 57 6.50 9.52 1.26
C GLU A 57 6.14 8.85 2.60
N ASP A 58 5.29 9.47 3.41
CA ASP A 58 4.80 8.89 4.67
C ASP A 58 4.07 7.56 4.40
N VAL A 59 3.11 7.59 3.47
CA VAL A 59 2.30 6.41 3.10
C VAL A 59 3.18 5.30 2.53
N HIS A 60 4.17 5.65 1.69
CA HIS A 60 5.10 4.68 1.15
C HIS A 60 5.96 4.03 2.23
N THR A 61 6.57 4.84 3.10
CA THR A 61 7.37 4.36 4.23
C THR A 61 6.56 3.44 5.13
N ASN A 62 5.33 3.85 5.48
CA ASN A 62 4.47 3.05 6.34
C ASN A 62 4.03 1.75 5.66
N THR A 63 3.70 1.79 4.37
CA THR A 63 3.36 0.58 3.61
C THR A 63 4.53 -0.40 3.61
N VAL A 64 5.74 0.05 3.27
CA VAL A 64 6.95 -0.78 3.30
C VAL A 64 7.16 -1.41 4.69
N ASN A 65 6.93 -0.65 5.77
CA ASN A 65 7.03 -1.19 7.13
C ASN A 65 5.98 -2.28 7.42
N VAL A 66 4.74 -2.14 6.93
CA VAL A 66 3.73 -3.19 7.01
C VAL A 66 4.20 -4.43 6.24
N LEU A 67 4.68 -4.27 5.00
CA LEU A 67 5.11 -5.39 4.16
C LEU A 67 6.28 -6.17 4.79
N LYS A 68 7.22 -5.51 5.48
CA LYS A 68 8.34 -6.19 6.18
C LYS A 68 7.88 -7.19 7.23
N ASN A 69 6.70 -7.01 7.79
CA ASN A 69 6.13 -7.87 8.82
C ASN A 69 5.25 -8.99 8.24
N ASP A 70 4.99 -8.98 6.93
CA ASP A 70 4.23 -10.01 6.25
C ASP A 70 5.16 -11.06 5.60
N PRO A 71 5.02 -12.37 5.91
CA PRO A 71 5.90 -13.41 5.38
C PRO A 71 5.92 -13.53 3.85
N THR A 72 4.82 -13.19 3.19
CA THR A 72 4.66 -13.32 1.73
C THR A 72 5.17 -12.06 1.03
N LEU A 73 4.94 -10.89 1.63
CA LEU A 73 5.20 -9.58 1.01
C LEU A 73 6.52 -8.95 1.42
N ALA A 74 7.22 -9.45 2.46
CA ALA A 74 8.51 -8.91 2.90
C ALA A 74 9.55 -8.83 1.77
N LYS A 75 9.46 -9.73 0.78
CA LYS A 75 10.30 -9.71 -0.43
C LYS A 75 10.14 -8.46 -1.31
N TYR A 76 9.03 -7.74 -1.19
CA TYR A 76 8.74 -6.48 -1.90
C TYR A 76 9.16 -5.23 -1.12
N ALA A 77 9.51 -5.37 0.15
CA ALA A 77 9.90 -4.26 1.01
C ALA A 77 11.38 -3.82 0.83
N THR A 78 11.86 -3.82 -0.41
CA THR A 78 13.29 -3.74 -0.75
C THR A 78 13.77 -2.36 -1.22
N GLN A 79 12.89 -1.37 -1.32
CA GLN A 79 13.27 0.00 -1.69
C GLN A 79 12.83 0.97 -0.59
N ALA A 80 13.83 1.65 -0.03
CA ALA A 80 13.75 2.88 0.75
C ALA A 80 14.62 3.92 0.02
#